data_AF-A0A8H6QGP2-F1
#
_entry.id   AF-A0A8H6QGP2-F1
#
_cell.length_a   1.000
_cell.length_b   1.000
_cell.length_c   1.000
_cell.angle_alpha   90.00
_cell.angle_beta   90.00
_cell.angle_gamma   90.00
#
_symmetry.space_group_name_H-M   'P 1'
#
loop_
_entity.id
_entity.type
_entity.pdbx_description
1 polymer ?
#
loop_
_entity_poly.entity_id
_entity_poly.type
_entity_poly.pdbx_seq_one_letter_code
_entity_poly.pdbx_strand_id
1 'polypeptide(L)'
;MFFSHLRNLTYPHNLIDLAFLVSDSKDDTLGMLTRMLEEVQNDPDPKMTFGEISVIQKDFGQKVQQDVESRHGFAAQAGRRKLMAQARNWLLSATLRPTHSWVYWRDADVETAPRTILEDLMRHDKDVIVPNVWRPLPDWLGGEQPYDLNSWQESETALALADTLDEDAVIVEGYAEYATWRPHLAYLRDPFGDPDMEMELDGVGGVSILAKAKVFRSGVHFPAFSFEKHAETEGFGKMAKRMGFSVIGLPHYTIWHLYEPSVDDLRHMEEMEQERKAREKEEKEQAERAERAKALFMDPGPQWDVDKAFVQDSIQTEQQEASQAKVDGVTGAAEARDSQDSASGPVAASPKPSVNAAPLVPGSQ
;
A
#
# COMPACT_ATOMS: atom_id res chain seq x y z
N MET A 1 7.69 -8.36 -10.68
CA MET A 1 7.77 -6.93 -10.32
C MET A 1 9.17 -6.36 -10.55
N PHE A 2 10.25 -6.90 -9.98
CA PHE A 2 11.61 -6.36 -10.20
C PHE A 2 12.05 -6.33 -11.69
N PHE A 3 11.98 -7.46 -12.39
CA PHE A 3 12.41 -7.59 -13.79
C PHE A 3 11.53 -6.80 -14.78
N SER A 4 10.25 -6.61 -14.47
CA SER A 4 9.38 -5.74 -15.28
C SER A 4 9.85 -4.30 -15.25
N HIS A 5 10.41 -3.80 -14.13
CA HIS A 5 10.97 -2.45 -14.10
C HIS A 5 12.24 -2.34 -14.91
N LEU A 6 13.14 -3.34 -14.81
CA LEU A 6 14.35 -3.37 -15.61
C LEU A 6 14.02 -3.30 -17.11
N ARG A 7 13.03 -4.06 -17.56
CA ARG A 7 12.57 -4.05 -18.96
C ARG A 7 11.93 -2.73 -19.39
N ASN A 8 11.40 -1.96 -18.45
CA ASN A 8 10.68 -0.73 -18.72
C ASN A 8 11.58 0.51 -18.68
N LEU A 9 12.86 0.38 -18.29
CA LEU A 9 13.80 1.51 -18.28
C LEU A 9 13.91 2.14 -19.67
N THR A 10 14.01 3.47 -19.71
CA THR A 10 14.16 4.19 -20.99
C THR A 10 15.61 4.33 -21.40
N TYR A 11 16.54 4.23 -20.46
CA TYR A 11 17.97 4.29 -20.75
C TYR A 11 18.37 3.08 -21.61
N PRO A 12 19.18 3.25 -22.68
CA PRO A 12 19.47 2.14 -23.59
C PRO A 12 20.06 0.93 -22.86
N HIS A 13 19.37 -0.22 -22.90
CA HIS A 13 19.75 -1.40 -22.12
C HIS A 13 21.15 -1.92 -22.49
N ASN A 14 21.56 -1.78 -23.74
CA ASN A 14 22.90 -2.16 -24.20
C ASN A 14 24.03 -1.33 -23.57
N LEU A 15 23.72 -0.26 -22.83
CA LEU A 15 24.65 0.56 -22.06
C LEU A 15 24.58 0.26 -20.54
N ILE A 16 23.73 -0.68 -20.13
CA ILE A 16 23.53 -1.10 -18.75
C ILE A 16 24.14 -2.49 -18.57
N ASP A 17 25.12 -2.58 -17.70
CA ASP A 17 25.62 -3.86 -17.18
C ASP A 17 24.90 -4.17 -15.86
N LEU A 18 24.37 -5.39 -15.72
CA LEU A 18 23.68 -5.85 -14.52
C LEU A 18 24.61 -6.73 -13.68
N ALA A 19 24.59 -6.52 -12.37
CA ALA A 19 25.38 -7.28 -11.43
C ALA A 19 24.52 -7.69 -10.22
N PHE A 20 24.51 -8.98 -9.92
CA PHE A 20 23.77 -9.54 -8.78
C PHE A 20 24.72 -10.31 -7.87
N LEU A 21 24.51 -10.19 -6.55
CA LEU A 21 25.15 -11.03 -5.56
C LEU A 21 24.09 -11.82 -4.78
N VAL A 22 24.20 -13.14 -4.79
CA VAL A 22 23.38 -14.05 -3.97
C VAL A 22 24.25 -14.60 -2.85
N SER A 23 23.84 -14.38 -1.60
CA SER A 23 24.56 -14.80 -0.39
C SER A 23 23.64 -15.57 0.55
N ASP A 24 24.16 -16.63 1.15
CA ASP A 24 23.54 -17.39 2.24
C ASP A 24 22.09 -17.86 1.93
N SER A 25 21.76 -18.00 0.63
CA SER A 25 20.44 -18.43 0.16
C SER A 25 20.24 -19.93 0.41
N LYS A 26 19.03 -20.30 0.85
CA LYS A 26 18.62 -21.68 1.13
C LYS A 26 17.46 -22.16 0.23
N ASP A 27 17.09 -21.33 -0.74
CA ASP A 27 15.96 -21.51 -1.65
C ASP A 27 16.41 -21.45 -3.12
N ASP A 28 15.47 -21.52 -4.06
CA ASP A 28 15.76 -21.48 -5.51
C ASP A 28 16.02 -20.06 -6.04
N THR A 29 16.49 -19.12 -5.20
CA THR A 29 16.74 -17.73 -5.63
C THR A 29 17.70 -17.66 -6.81
N LEU A 30 18.80 -18.43 -6.78
CA LEU A 30 19.79 -18.43 -7.86
C LEU A 30 19.22 -19.01 -9.17
N GLY A 31 18.49 -20.11 -9.08
CA GLY A 31 17.88 -20.75 -10.26
C GLY A 31 16.80 -19.87 -10.87
N MET A 32 15.94 -19.27 -10.04
CA MET A 32 14.94 -18.29 -10.47
C MET A 32 15.59 -17.08 -11.16
N LEU A 33 16.60 -16.47 -10.52
CA LEU A 33 17.32 -15.32 -11.05
C LEU A 33 17.93 -15.62 -12.42
N THR A 34 18.56 -16.78 -12.56
CA THR A 34 19.19 -17.22 -13.82
C THR A 34 18.15 -17.34 -14.93
N ARG A 35 17.04 -18.05 -14.69
CA ARG A 35 15.96 -18.19 -15.68
C ARG A 35 15.40 -16.83 -16.14
N MET A 36 15.15 -15.93 -15.20
CA MET A 36 14.62 -14.60 -15.52
C MET A 36 15.62 -13.74 -16.33
N LEU A 37 16.92 -13.85 -16.05
CA LEU A 37 17.96 -13.16 -16.82
C LEU A 37 18.11 -13.74 -18.23
N GLU A 38 18.03 -15.07 -18.37
CA GLU A 38 18.03 -15.74 -19.67
C GLU A 38 16.82 -15.32 -20.53
N GLU A 39 15.63 -15.23 -19.93
CA GLU A 39 14.43 -14.75 -20.63
C GLU A 39 14.61 -13.31 -21.13
N VAL A 40 15.23 -12.45 -20.34
CA VAL A 40 15.52 -11.06 -20.73
C VAL A 40 16.57 -10.97 -21.84
N GLN A 41 17.65 -11.76 -21.76
CA GLN A 41 18.70 -11.74 -22.78
C GLN A 41 18.28 -12.40 -24.10
N ASN A 42 17.30 -13.30 -24.07
CA ASN A 42 16.76 -13.97 -25.26
C ASN A 42 15.54 -13.25 -25.85
N ASP A 43 15.31 -11.98 -25.48
CA ASP A 43 14.20 -11.21 -26.02
C ASP A 43 14.32 -11.04 -27.56
N PRO A 44 13.22 -11.20 -28.32
CA PRO A 44 13.24 -10.98 -29.76
C PRO A 44 13.63 -9.56 -30.19
N ASP A 45 13.41 -8.54 -29.36
CA ASP A 45 13.88 -7.18 -29.62
C ASP A 45 15.33 -7.00 -29.12
N PRO A 46 16.30 -6.78 -30.02
CA PRO A 46 17.70 -6.57 -29.62
C PRO A 46 17.90 -5.39 -28.66
N LYS A 47 16.98 -4.41 -28.65
CA LYS A 47 17.04 -3.26 -27.73
C LYS A 47 16.74 -3.63 -26.28
N MET A 48 16.11 -4.77 -26.04
CA MET A 48 15.79 -5.25 -24.70
C MET A 48 16.99 -5.90 -24.01
N THR A 49 17.99 -6.34 -24.79
CA THR A 49 19.18 -6.99 -24.24
C THR A 49 20.09 -6.01 -23.50
N PHE A 50 20.55 -6.45 -22.32
CA PHE A 50 21.53 -5.73 -21.50
C PHE A 50 22.94 -6.00 -22.00
N GLY A 51 23.89 -5.12 -21.64
CA GLY A 51 25.29 -5.19 -22.05
C GLY A 51 25.97 -6.45 -21.54
N GLU A 52 26.41 -6.43 -20.28
CA GLU A 52 26.94 -7.59 -19.57
C GLU A 52 26.09 -7.91 -18.34
N ILE A 53 25.88 -9.20 -18.07
CA ILE A 53 25.20 -9.66 -16.85
C ILE A 53 26.17 -10.53 -16.05
N SER A 54 26.38 -10.17 -14.79
CA SER A 54 27.21 -10.90 -13.84
C SER A 54 26.37 -11.36 -12.65
N VAL A 55 26.34 -12.68 -12.42
CA VAL A 55 25.70 -13.28 -11.23
C VAL A 55 26.79 -13.90 -10.37
N ILE A 56 26.98 -13.37 -9.16
CA ILE A 56 28.00 -13.80 -8.22
C ILE A 56 27.31 -14.51 -7.06
N GLN A 57 27.71 -15.74 -6.78
CA GLN A 57 27.32 -16.43 -5.56
C GLN A 57 28.48 -16.39 -4.56
N LYS A 58 28.24 -15.79 -3.39
CA LYS A 58 29.23 -15.77 -2.31
C LYS A 58 28.54 -15.61 -0.97
N ASP A 59 28.84 -16.52 -0.06
CA ASP A 59 28.34 -16.48 1.31
C ASP A 59 29.26 -15.65 2.21
N PHE A 60 28.64 -14.88 3.11
CA PHE A 60 29.32 -14.08 4.12
C PHE A 60 29.04 -14.60 5.54
N GLY A 61 28.31 -15.71 5.67
CA GLY A 61 28.08 -16.39 6.95
C GLY A 61 27.10 -15.64 7.83
N GLN A 62 26.12 -14.97 7.24
CA GLN A 62 25.07 -14.28 7.99
C GLN A 62 24.32 -15.31 8.86
N LYS A 63 24.54 -15.25 10.18
CA LYS A 63 23.86 -16.13 11.13
C LYS A 63 22.40 -15.70 11.21
N VAL A 64 21.55 -16.39 10.44
CA VAL A 64 20.10 -16.23 10.49
C VAL A 64 19.61 -16.75 11.85
N GLN A 65 19.54 -15.88 12.86
CA GLN A 65 18.73 -16.17 14.05
C GLN A 65 17.25 -16.12 13.62
N GLN A 66 16.48 -17.14 14.02
CA GLN A 66 15.10 -17.35 13.58
C GLN A 66 14.08 -16.41 14.24
N ASP A 67 14.50 -15.59 15.19
CA ASP A 67 13.64 -14.67 15.92
C ASP A 67 13.65 -13.27 15.28
N VAL A 68 12.48 -12.80 14.87
CA VAL A 68 12.28 -11.50 14.21
C VAL A 68 12.58 -10.35 15.18
N GLU A 69 12.25 -10.51 16.47
CA GLU A 69 12.54 -9.50 17.51
C GLU A 69 14.05 -9.32 17.74
N SER A 70 14.83 -10.41 17.66
CA SER A 70 16.30 -10.38 17.75
C SER A 70 16.96 -9.69 16.54
N ARG A 71 16.38 -9.78 15.34
CA ARG A 71 16.91 -9.17 14.10
C ARG A 71 16.78 -7.66 14.08
N HIS A 72 15.71 -7.13 14.69
CA HIS A 72 15.46 -5.71 14.78
C HIS A 72 15.99 -5.10 16.07
N GLY A 73 16.63 -5.85 16.96
CA GLY A 73 17.29 -5.27 18.12
C GLY A 73 18.45 -4.35 17.72
N PHE A 74 18.53 -3.16 18.32
CA PHE A 74 19.58 -2.16 18.09
C PHE A 74 21.00 -2.77 18.08
N ALA A 75 21.29 -3.69 19.02
CA ALA A 75 22.58 -4.35 19.16
C ALA A 75 22.96 -5.27 17.96
N ALA A 76 21.99 -5.83 17.24
CA ALA A 76 22.24 -6.72 16.11
C ALA A 76 22.44 -5.94 14.79
N GLN A 77 21.90 -4.73 14.68
CA GLN A 77 21.91 -3.96 13.44
C GLN A 77 23.32 -3.58 12.98
N ALA A 78 24.20 -3.21 13.92
CA ALA A 78 25.57 -2.85 13.60
C ALA A 78 26.33 -3.99 12.88
N GLY A 79 26.22 -5.22 13.41
CA GLY A 79 26.85 -6.40 12.80
C GLY A 79 26.27 -6.72 11.42
N ARG A 80 24.95 -6.60 11.27
CA ARG A 80 24.25 -6.81 9.99
C ARG A 80 24.70 -5.80 8.93
N ARG A 81 24.75 -4.50 9.25
CA ARG A 81 25.22 -3.46 8.30
C ARG A 81 26.66 -3.71 7.88
N LYS A 82 27.55 -4.09 8.80
CA LYS A 82 28.95 -4.43 8.48
C LYS A 82 29.05 -5.62 7.50
N LEU A 83 28.23 -6.66 7.67
CA LEU A 83 28.18 -7.80 6.73
C LEU A 83 27.61 -7.40 5.36
N MET A 84 26.54 -6.62 5.32
CA MET A 84 25.98 -6.10 4.07
C MET A 84 26.99 -5.23 3.31
N ALA A 85 27.76 -4.41 4.02
CA ALA A 85 28.82 -3.61 3.44
C ALA A 85 29.90 -4.49 2.77
N GLN A 86 30.27 -5.63 3.37
CA GLN A 86 31.18 -6.59 2.75
C GLN A 86 30.62 -7.15 1.45
N ALA A 87 29.35 -7.52 1.43
CA ALA A 87 28.68 -8.02 0.23
C ALA A 87 28.63 -6.95 -0.88
N ARG A 88 28.21 -5.72 -0.57
CA ARG A 88 28.19 -4.60 -1.54
C ARG A 88 29.59 -4.31 -2.09
N ASN A 89 30.62 -4.26 -1.23
CA ASN A 89 32.00 -4.02 -1.67
C ASN A 89 32.52 -5.16 -2.54
N TRP A 90 32.19 -6.41 -2.22
CA TRP A 90 32.60 -7.56 -3.04
C TRP A 90 31.99 -7.47 -4.44
N LEU A 91 30.68 -7.24 -4.52
CA LEU A 91 29.96 -7.07 -5.78
C LEU A 91 30.56 -5.93 -6.61
N LEU A 92 30.79 -4.77 -5.99
CA LEU A 92 31.39 -3.61 -6.63
C LEU A 92 32.79 -3.93 -7.17
N SER A 93 33.64 -4.52 -6.34
CA SER A 93 35.04 -4.81 -6.70
C SER A 93 35.15 -5.84 -7.83
N ALA A 94 34.21 -6.78 -7.90
CA ALA A 94 34.19 -7.83 -8.91
C ALA A 94 33.62 -7.37 -10.25
N THR A 95 32.84 -6.28 -10.28
CA THR A 95 32.05 -5.90 -11.47
C THR A 95 32.33 -4.50 -12.01
N LEU A 96 32.97 -3.62 -11.24
CA LEU A 96 33.32 -2.27 -11.70
C LEU A 96 34.42 -2.29 -12.79
N ARG A 97 34.07 -1.88 -14.00
CA ARG A 97 35.00 -1.78 -15.14
C ARG A 97 35.49 -0.35 -15.37
N PRO A 98 36.64 -0.16 -16.07
CA PRO A 98 37.12 1.15 -16.49
C PRO A 98 36.15 1.90 -17.41
N THR A 99 35.30 1.18 -18.13
CA THR A 99 34.28 1.73 -19.06
C THR A 99 33.05 2.29 -18.34
N HIS A 100 32.81 1.92 -17.08
CA HIS A 100 31.65 2.42 -16.33
C HIS A 100 31.81 3.90 -15.98
N SER A 101 30.77 4.67 -16.33
CA SER A 101 30.67 6.10 -15.98
C SER A 101 29.85 6.33 -14.71
N TRP A 102 28.87 5.47 -14.45
CA TRP A 102 27.95 5.52 -13.32
C TRP A 102 27.80 4.12 -12.71
N VAL A 103 27.43 4.07 -11.43
CA VAL A 103 27.02 2.87 -10.71
C VAL A 103 25.68 3.18 -10.06
N TYR A 104 24.68 2.35 -10.34
CA TYR A 104 23.34 2.47 -9.77
C TYR A 104 23.08 1.28 -8.84
N TRP A 105 22.99 1.56 -7.54
CA TRP A 105 22.57 0.60 -6.53
C TRP A 105 21.06 0.63 -6.42
N ARG A 106 20.43 -0.54 -6.42
CA ARG A 106 18.99 -0.68 -6.27
C ARG A 106 18.67 -1.95 -5.50
N ASP A 107 17.82 -1.85 -4.48
CA ASP A 107 17.32 -3.02 -3.77
C ASP A 107 16.26 -3.78 -4.63
N ALA A 108 16.15 -5.09 -4.39
CA ALA A 108 15.33 -5.98 -5.22
C ALA A 108 13.81 -5.85 -4.97
N ASP A 109 13.44 -5.26 -3.84
CA ASP A 109 12.11 -5.04 -3.27
C ASP A 109 11.53 -3.64 -3.57
N VAL A 110 12.16 -2.87 -4.45
CA VAL A 110 11.57 -1.63 -4.99
C VAL A 110 10.36 -1.98 -5.89
N GLU A 111 9.16 -1.62 -5.43
CA GLU A 111 7.86 -1.88 -6.03
C GLU A 111 7.50 -0.98 -7.20
N THR A 112 7.82 0.32 -7.17
CA THR A 112 7.68 1.18 -8.37
C THR A 112 8.72 2.29 -8.40
N ALA A 113 9.17 2.64 -9.60
CA ALA A 113 10.05 3.77 -9.85
C ALA A 113 9.75 4.33 -11.26
N PRO A 114 10.00 5.62 -11.52
CA PRO A 114 9.90 6.16 -12.87
C PRO A 114 10.83 5.41 -13.83
N ARG A 115 10.33 5.12 -15.04
CA ARG A 115 11.12 4.42 -16.07
C ARG A 115 12.37 5.21 -16.52
N THR A 116 12.35 6.51 -16.33
CA THR A 116 13.42 7.47 -16.63
C THR A 116 14.37 7.68 -15.46
N ILE A 117 14.30 6.87 -14.39
CA ILE A 117 15.06 7.11 -13.16
C ILE A 117 16.57 7.29 -13.36
N LEU A 118 17.17 6.60 -14.33
CA LEU A 118 18.60 6.75 -14.61
C LEU A 118 18.87 8.14 -15.19
N GLU A 119 18.13 8.54 -16.21
CA GLU A 119 18.23 9.86 -16.85
C GLU A 119 17.89 10.99 -15.88
N ASP A 120 16.82 10.81 -15.11
CA ASP A 120 16.31 11.80 -14.16
C ASP A 120 17.30 12.07 -13.05
N LEU A 121 18.06 11.07 -12.59
CA LEU A 121 19.13 11.24 -11.61
C LEU A 121 20.43 11.72 -12.27
N MET A 122 20.79 11.22 -13.45
CA MET A 122 22.03 11.61 -14.16
C MET A 122 22.06 13.09 -14.53
N ARG A 123 20.92 13.68 -14.91
CA ARG A 123 20.86 15.10 -15.34
C ARG A 123 21.23 16.11 -14.26
N HIS A 124 21.16 15.75 -12.97
CA HIS A 124 21.61 16.60 -11.86
C HIS A 124 23.14 16.71 -11.79
N ASP A 125 23.87 15.83 -12.47
CA ASP A 125 25.34 15.83 -12.57
C ASP A 125 26.07 15.81 -11.21
N LYS A 126 25.47 15.19 -10.18
CA LYS A 126 26.06 15.05 -8.85
C LYS A 126 26.94 13.81 -8.75
N ASP A 127 27.87 13.81 -7.80
CA ASP A 127 28.78 12.67 -7.59
C ASP A 127 28.04 11.48 -6.96
N VAL A 128 27.17 11.76 -5.98
CA VAL A 128 26.25 10.80 -5.36
C VAL A 128 24.87 11.46 -5.27
N ILE A 129 23.84 10.78 -5.74
CA ILE A 129 22.46 11.24 -5.68
C ILE A 129 21.50 10.10 -5.30
N VAL A 130 20.54 10.41 -4.42
CA VAL A 130 19.49 9.47 -3.98
C VAL A 130 18.10 10.08 -4.14
N PRO A 131 17.09 9.32 -4.60
CA PRO A 131 15.70 9.74 -4.54
C PRO A 131 15.11 9.57 -3.14
N ASN A 132 13.94 10.13 -2.90
CA ASN A 132 13.16 9.83 -1.71
C ASN A 132 12.47 8.45 -1.83
N VAL A 133 12.35 7.72 -0.72
CA VAL A 133 11.81 6.35 -0.71
C VAL A 133 10.66 6.25 0.27
N TRP A 134 9.49 5.90 -0.28
CA TRP A 134 8.25 5.74 0.44
C TRP A 134 7.74 4.31 0.29
N ARG A 135 6.83 3.90 1.16
CA ARG A 135 6.10 2.63 1.02
C ARG A 135 4.62 2.91 0.91
N PRO A 136 3.90 2.26 -0.02
CA PRO A 136 2.46 2.29 0.01
C PRO A 136 2.01 1.52 1.25
N LEU A 137 0.87 1.94 1.79
CA LEU A 137 0.18 1.24 2.85
C LEU A 137 -1.26 1.00 2.44
N PRO A 138 -1.90 -0.01 3.03
CA PRO A 138 -3.34 -0.09 2.94
C PRO A 138 -4.02 1.15 3.55
N ASP A 139 -5.22 1.47 3.07
CA ASP A 139 -5.97 2.67 3.48
C ASP A 139 -6.17 2.76 5.00
N TRP A 140 -6.38 1.63 5.67
CA TRP A 140 -6.58 1.58 7.13
C TRP A 140 -5.32 1.92 7.94
N LEU A 141 -4.13 1.88 7.32
CA LEU A 141 -2.86 2.30 7.92
C LEU A 141 -2.41 3.69 7.45
N GLY A 142 -3.25 4.42 6.70
CA GLY A 142 -2.96 5.78 6.25
C GLY A 142 -2.40 5.88 4.82
N GLY A 143 -2.47 4.81 4.02
CA GLY A 143 -2.27 4.85 2.56
C GLY A 143 -0.82 4.93 2.08
N GLU A 144 0.05 5.69 2.75
CA GLU A 144 1.47 5.79 2.43
C GLU A 144 2.28 6.23 3.65
N GLN A 145 3.56 5.87 3.70
CA GLN A 145 4.46 6.39 4.72
C GLN A 145 5.92 6.43 4.25
N PRO A 146 6.75 7.28 4.90
CA PRO A 146 8.21 7.23 4.80
C PRO A 146 8.74 5.81 5.03
N TYR A 147 9.74 5.40 4.23
CA TYR A 147 10.39 4.11 4.38
C TYR A 147 11.86 4.23 4.75
N ASP A 148 12.67 4.88 3.90
CA ASP A 148 14.12 4.93 4.09
C ASP A 148 14.55 6.11 4.97
N LEU A 149 14.85 5.83 6.25
CA LEU A 149 15.34 6.84 7.20
C LEU A 149 16.87 7.00 7.18
N ASN A 150 17.59 6.28 6.31
CA ASN A 150 19.06 6.32 6.27
C ASN A 150 19.62 7.48 5.42
N SER A 151 18.75 8.24 4.77
CA SER A 151 19.11 9.45 4.03
C SER A 151 18.80 10.69 4.86
N TRP A 152 19.84 11.41 5.30
CA TRP A 152 19.69 12.51 6.28
C TRP A 152 20.83 13.54 6.18
N GLN A 153 20.58 14.75 6.68
CA GLN A 153 21.65 15.72 7.01
C GLN A 153 22.08 15.58 8.46
N GLU A 154 23.35 15.86 8.72
CA GLU A 154 23.91 15.76 10.05
C GLU A 154 23.28 16.81 11.00
N SER A 155 23.30 16.52 12.29
CA SER A 155 22.84 17.46 13.34
C SER A 155 23.92 17.65 14.40
N GLU A 156 23.91 18.80 15.07
CA GLU A 156 24.83 19.07 16.19
C GLU A 156 24.61 18.08 17.35
N THR A 157 23.37 17.67 17.58
CA THR A 157 23.03 16.70 18.64
C THR A 157 23.57 15.30 18.33
N ALA A 158 23.49 14.87 17.07
CA ALA A 158 24.04 13.59 16.64
C ALA A 158 25.57 13.57 16.68
N LEU A 159 26.23 14.68 16.33
CA LEU A 159 27.68 14.82 16.49
C LEU A 159 28.10 14.74 17.96
N ALA A 160 27.40 15.48 18.84
CA ALA A 160 27.67 15.42 20.28
C ALA A 160 27.44 14.02 20.85
N LEU A 161 26.40 13.31 20.40
CA LEU A 161 26.17 11.91 20.76
C LEU A 161 27.33 11.02 20.26
N ALA A 162 27.72 11.16 18.99
CA ALA A 162 28.79 10.36 18.39
C ALA A 162 30.12 10.47 19.17
N ASP A 163 30.43 11.66 19.70
CA ASP A 163 31.64 11.89 20.52
C ASP A 163 31.62 11.14 21.86
N THR A 164 30.44 10.75 22.37
CA THR A 164 30.31 9.98 23.62
C THR A 164 30.43 8.47 23.41
N LEU A 165 30.36 7.99 22.17
CA LEU A 165 30.33 6.56 21.86
C LEU A 165 31.74 5.99 21.63
N ASP A 166 31.91 4.71 21.94
CA ASP A 166 33.13 3.95 21.67
C ASP A 166 33.46 3.92 20.17
N GLU A 167 34.74 3.80 19.82
CA GLU A 167 35.25 3.84 18.43
C GLU A 167 34.48 2.89 17.48
N ASP A 168 34.21 1.67 17.93
CA ASP A 168 33.55 0.62 17.16
C ASP A 168 32.01 0.71 17.11
N ALA A 169 31.42 1.65 17.86
CA ALA A 169 29.99 1.86 17.92
C ALA A 169 29.43 2.33 16.57
N VAL A 170 28.23 1.88 16.24
CA VAL A 170 27.52 2.28 15.02
C VAL A 170 26.15 2.84 15.43
N ILE A 171 25.89 4.08 15.04
CA ILE A 171 24.58 4.71 15.11
C ILE A 171 23.75 4.14 13.97
N VAL A 172 22.53 3.72 14.29
CA VAL A 172 21.58 3.19 13.33
C VAL A 172 20.30 4.00 13.48
N GLU A 173 19.90 4.68 12.42
CA GLU A 173 18.70 5.53 12.43
C GLU A 173 17.40 4.72 12.58
N GLY A 174 16.37 5.38 13.11
CA GLY A 174 15.03 4.78 13.32
C GLY A 174 14.86 4.05 14.66
N TYR A 175 15.84 4.15 15.56
CA TYR A 175 15.84 3.51 16.87
C TYR A 175 15.71 4.52 18.01
N ALA A 176 14.87 4.21 19.00
CA ALA A 176 14.60 5.10 20.13
C ALA A 176 15.81 5.28 21.06
N GLU A 177 16.76 4.36 20.99
CA GLU A 177 17.98 4.32 21.79
C GLU A 177 18.84 5.58 21.59
N TYR A 178 18.86 6.13 20.36
CA TYR A 178 19.65 7.31 20.02
C TYR A 178 18.76 8.41 19.41
N ALA A 179 18.54 9.46 20.19
CA ALA A 179 17.87 10.67 19.71
C ALA A 179 18.86 11.53 18.90
N THR A 180 18.97 11.26 17.60
CA THR A 180 19.90 11.95 16.69
C THR A 180 19.38 13.31 16.23
N TRP A 181 18.06 13.52 16.20
CA TRP A 181 17.42 14.77 15.71
C TRP A 181 17.87 15.19 14.31
N ARG A 182 18.26 14.23 13.48
CA ARG A 182 18.65 14.48 12.10
C ARG A 182 17.42 14.75 11.25
N PRO A 183 17.45 15.75 10.36
CA PRO A 183 16.42 15.87 9.34
C PRO A 183 16.59 14.75 8.31
N HIS A 184 15.62 13.84 8.25
CA HIS A 184 15.59 12.76 7.28
C HIS A 184 14.91 13.19 5.99
N LEU A 185 15.51 12.82 4.85
CA LEU A 185 14.98 13.08 3.51
C LEU A 185 13.53 12.60 3.36
N ALA A 186 13.21 11.45 3.99
CA ALA A 186 11.91 10.82 3.92
C ALA A 186 10.76 11.70 4.41
N TYR A 187 10.98 12.52 5.44
CA TYR A 187 9.96 13.39 6.01
C TYR A 187 9.79 14.73 5.27
N LEU A 188 10.65 15.02 4.30
CA LEU A 188 10.65 16.30 3.58
C LEU A 188 9.86 16.26 2.28
N ARG A 189 9.19 15.14 1.96
CA ARG A 189 8.37 15.03 0.75
C ARG A 189 7.16 15.94 0.82
N ASP A 190 7.01 16.77 -0.19
CA ASP A 190 5.76 17.41 -0.60
C ASP A 190 5.34 16.78 -1.93
N PRO A 191 4.15 16.14 -2.03
CA PRO A 191 3.63 15.59 -3.27
C PRO A 191 3.48 16.62 -4.41
N PHE A 192 3.39 17.91 -4.09
CA PHE A 192 3.31 19.01 -5.06
C PHE A 192 4.63 19.79 -5.18
N GLY A 193 5.67 19.34 -4.50
CA GLY A 193 7.00 19.93 -4.54
C GLY A 193 7.70 19.71 -5.86
N ASP A 194 8.73 20.52 -6.12
CA ASP A 194 9.55 20.40 -7.32
C ASP A 194 10.40 19.10 -7.26
N PRO A 195 10.21 18.12 -8.17
CA PRO A 195 11.00 16.90 -8.19
C PRO A 195 12.49 17.16 -8.39
N ASP A 196 12.87 18.33 -8.91
CA ASP A 196 14.26 18.73 -9.17
C ASP A 196 14.90 19.40 -7.96
N MET A 197 14.15 19.61 -6.87
CA MET A 197 14.68 20.19 -5.65
C MET A 197 15.82 19.31 -5.13
N GLU A 198 16.97 19.92 -4.87
CA GLU A 198 18.15 19.24 -4.35
C GLU A 198 18.37 19.60 -2.88
N MET A 199 18.80 18.62 -2.10
CA MET A 199 19.18 18.79 -0.71
C MET A 199 20.53 18.12 -0.48
N GLU A 200 21.48 18.82 0.14
CA GLU A 200 22.73 18.17 0.57
C GLU A 200 22.44 17.12 1.63
N LEU A 201 23.18 16.02 1.64
CA LEU A 201 23.07 14.98 2.66
C LEU A 201 24.43 14.69 3.30
N ASP A 202 24.39 13.97 4.41
CA ASP A 202 25.56 13.45 5.13
C ASP A 202 25.54 11.92 5.21
N GLY A 203 24.34 11.34 5.39
CA GLY A 203 24.07 9.91 5.25
C GLY A 203 23.17 9.64 4.04
N VAL A 204 23.36 8.49 3.40
CA VAL A 204 22.50 8.01 2.31
C VAL A 204 22.05 6.58 2.59
N GLY A 205 20.82 6.26 2.20
CA GLY A 205 20.29 4.91 2.29
C GLY A 205 20.57 4.06 1.06
N GLY A 206 20.44 2.74 1.23
CA GLY A 206 20.86 1.72 0.26
C GLY A 206 19.86 1.39 -0.85
N VAL A 207 18.63 1.90 -0.76
CA VAL A 207 17.51 1.44 -1.61
C VAL A 207 17.68 1.85 -3.07
N SER A 208 18.16 3.07 -3.32
CA SER A 208 18.42 3.60 -4.65
C SER A 208 19.51 4.66 -4.58
N ILE A 209 20.70 4.35 -5.12
CA ILE A 209 21.84 5.27 -5.14
C ILE A 209 22.40 5.32 -6.55
N LEU A 210 22.39 6.50 -7.18
CA LEU A 210 23.19 6.73 -8.37
C LEU A 210 24.46 7.47 -7.97
N ALA A 211 25.62 6.92 -8.33
CA ALA A 211 26.90 7.56 -8.09
C ALA A 211 27.80 7.48 -9.31
N LYS A 212 28.60 8.54 -9.54
CA LYS A 212 29.62 8.54 -10.59
C LYS A 212 30.65 7.46 -10.28
N ALA A 213 31.03 6.66 -11.26
CA ALA A 213 31.98 5.57 -11.07
C ALA A 213 33.37 6.07 -10.58
N LYS A 214 33.71 7.34 -10.82
CA LYS A 214 34.92 7.98 -10.27
C LYS A 214 34.93 7.99 -8.73
N VAL A 215 33.78 8.08 -8.08
CA VAL A 215 33.65 8.11 -6.61
C VAL A 215 34.24 6.84 -6.02
N PHE A 216 33.84 5.68 -6.57
CA PHE A 216 34.36 4.37 -6.16
C PHE A 216 35.82 4.18 -6.56
N ARG A 217 36.22 4.61 -7.77
CA ARG A 217 37.62 4.50 -8.22
C ARG A 217 38.58 5.36 -7.40
N SER A 218 38.09 6.44 -6.77
CA SER A 218 38.87 7.27 -5.85
C SER A 218 39.05 6.63 -4.47
N GLY A 219 38.32 5.55 -4.14
CA GLY A 219 38.45 4.82 -2.88
C GLY A 219 37.23 4.89 -1.96
N VAL A 220 36.19 5.64 -2.32
CA VAL A 220 34.93 5.65 -1.57
C VAL A 220 34.25 4.27 -1.72
N HIS A 221 33.83 3.68 -0.61
CA HIS A 221 33.21 2.36 -0.56
C HIS A 221 32.24 2.28 0.62
N PHE A 222 31.57 1.14 0.80
CA PHE A 222 30.67 0.91 1.94
C PHE A 222 31.49 0.44 3.15
N PRO A 223 31.67 1.24 4.23
CA PRO A 223 32.54 0.82 5.32
C PRO A 223 31.99 -0.41 6.04
N ALA A 224 32.74 -1.51 6.03
CA ALA A 224 32.43 -2.74 6.78
C ALA A 224 32.91 -2.67 8.25
N PHE A 225 33.20 -1.47 8.72
CA PHE A 225 33.68 -1.11 10.04
C PHE A 225 33.01 0.22 10.45
N SER A 226 33.19 0.65 11.69
CA SER A 226 32.69 1.95 12.13
C SER A 226 33.52 3.06 11.49
N PHE A 227 32.90 3.83 10.60
CA PHE A 227 33.45 5.05 10.03
C PHE A 227 32.60 6.23 10.49
N GLU A 228 33.17 7.07 11.36
CA GLU A 228 32.44 8.17 12.01
C GLU A 228 31.12 7.71 12.67
N LYS A 229 31.18 6.57 13.37
CA LYS A 229 30.03 5.90 13.99
C LYS A 229 28.96 5.41 13.02
N HIS A 230 29.27 5.24 11.74
CA HIS A 230 28.35 4.70 10.73
C HIS A 230 29.01 3.55 9.99
N ALA A 231 28.20 2.72 9.36
CA ALA A 231 28.67 1.62 8.51
C ALA A 231 27.85 1.60 7.22
N GLU A 232 28.27 0.78 6.26
CA GLU A 232 27.51 0.50 5.05
C GLU A 232 27.18 1.77 4.24
N THR A 233 25.90 2.07 3.98
CA THR A 233 25.45 3.15 3.07
C THR A 233 25.58 4.53 3.69
N GLU A 234 25.24 4.67 4.98
CA GLU A 234 25.44 5.93 5.71
C GLU A 234 26.93 6.25 5.84
N GLY A 235 27.76 5.23 6.11
CA GLY A 235 29.21 5.36 6.10
C GLY A 235 29.77 5.73 4.73
N PHE A 236 29.18 5.21 3.64
CA PHE A 236 29.52 5.59 2.27
C PHE A 236 29.21 7.07 2.00
N GLY A 237 28.04 7.57 2.43
CA GLY A 237 27.67 8.99 2.32
C GLY A 237 28.67 9.91 3.03
N LYS A 238 29.00 9.59 4.30
CA LYS A 238 30.00 10.34 5.06
C LYS A 238 31.38 10.30 4.40
N MET A 239 31.81 9.13 3.95
CA MET A 239 33.11 8.96 3.30
C MET A 239 33.19 9.76 2.00
N ALA A 240 32.13 9.74 1.18
CA ALA A 240 32.05 10.53 -0.05
C ALA A 240 32.20 12.03 0.26
N LYS A 241 31.46 12.54 1.25
CA LYS A 241 31.52 13.93 1.68
C LYS A 241 32.90 14.32 2.21
N ARG A 242 33.52 13.46 3.03
CA ARG A 242 34.89 13.66 3.53
C ARG A 242 35.95 13.72 2.44
N MET A 243 35.73 13.00 1.34
CA MET A 243 36.61 13.02 0.17
C MET A 243 36.29 14.17 -0.81
N GLY A 244 35.37 15.07 -0.44
CA GLY A 244 35.02 16.26 -1.22
C GLY A 244 34.05 15.99 -2.38
N PHE A 245 33.37 14.84 -2.38
CA PHE A 245 32.32 14.56 -3.35
C PHE A 245 30.98 15.13 -2.88
N SER A 246 30.17 15.56 -3.85
CA SER A 246 28.79 15.98 -3.60
C SER A 246 27.89 14.78 -3.26
N VAL A 247 27.09 14.92 -2.20
CA VAL A 247 26.11 13.91 -1.75
C VAL A 247 24.76 14.59 -1.65
N ILE A 248 23.85 14.27 -2.57
CA ILE A 248 22.59 14.99 -2.76
C ILE A 248 21.40 14.04 -2.65
N GLY A 249 20.31 14.50 -2.05
CA GLY A 249 19.00 13.86 -2.03
C GLY A 249 17.97 14.68 -2.79
N LEU A 250 16.99 14.01 -3.38
CA LEU A 250 15.83 14.63 -4.01
C LEU A 250 14.57 14.39 -3.15
N PRO A 251 14.15 15.35 -2.29
CA PRO A 251 13.05 15.14 -1.34
C PRO A 251 11.71 14.86 -1.99
N HIS A 252 11.47 15.35 -3.21
CA HIS A 252 10.17 15.24 -3.89
C HIS A 252 10.16 14.19 -5.00
N TYR A 253 11.33 13.78 -5.50
CA TYR A 253 11.44 12.68 -6.46
C TYR A 253 11.34 11.33 -5.71
N THR A 254 10.18 10.68 -5.83
CA THR A 254 9.83 9.53 -4.98
C THR A 254 9.87 8.20 -5.74
N ILE A 255 10.45 7.18 -5.11
CA ILE A 255 10.30 5.77 -5.48
C ILE A 255 9.60 5.00 -4.37
N TRP A 256 9.04 3.84 -4.72
CA TRP A 256 8.19 3.07 -3.82
C TRP A 256 8.79 1.71 -3.52
N HIS A 257 8.94 1.41 -2.23
CA HIS A 257 9.34 0.12 -1.71
C HIS A 257 8.12 -0.77 -1.48
N LEU A 258 8.26 -2.09 -1.67
CA LEU A 258 7.21 -3.06 -1.40
C LEU A 258 6.72 -2.97 0.05
N TYR A 259 5.40 -3.06 0.21
CA TYR A 259 4.77 -3.26 1.51
C TYR A 259 4.85 -4.73 1.93
N GLU A 260 5.54 -5.00 3.04
CA GLU A 260 5.54 -6.31 3.70
C GLU A 260 4.60 -6.26 4.92
N PRO A 261 3.45 -6.95 4.87
CA PRO A 261 2.50 -6.95 5.99
C PRO A 261 3.10 -7.60 7.23
N SER A 262 2.91 -7.00 8.40
CA SER A 262 3.20 -7.65 9.69
C SER A 262 2.19 -8.77 9.98
N VAL A 263 2.47 -9.57 11.02
CA VAL A 263 1.54 -10.62 11.47
C VAL A 263 0.19 -10.04 11.85
N ASP A 264 0.17 -8.86 12.49
CA ASP A 264 -1.08 -8.20 12.86
C ASP A 264 -1.81 -7.63 11.63
N ASP A 265 -1.07 -7.13 10.64
CA ASP A 265 -1.66 -6.68 9.38
C ASP A 265 -2.32 -7.84 8.62
N LEU A 266 -1.66 -9.01 8.58
CA LEU A 266 -2.22 -10.22 7.97
C LEU A 266 -3.53 -10.63 8.63
N ARG A 267 -3.57 -10.62 9.98
CA ARG A 267 -4.79 -10.93 10.74
C ARG A 267 -5.90 -9.94 10.42
N HIS A 268 -5.59 -8.64 10.39
CA HIS A 268 -6.59 -7.62 10.08
C HIS A 268 -7.11 -7.73 8.63
N MET A 269 -6.25 -8.05 7.68
CA MET A 269 -6.66 -8.30 6.29
C MET A 269 -7.57 -9.52 6.17
N GLU A 270 -7.28 -10.60 6.89
CA GLU A 270 -8.14 -11.79 6.94
C GLU A 270 -9.52 -11.44 7.52
N GLU A 271 -9.58 -10.69 8.63
CA GLU A 271 -10.83 -10.23 9.24
C GLU A 271 -11.67 -9.41 8.25
N MET A 272 -11.07 -8.43 7.58
CA MET A 272 -11.76 -7.62 6.55
C MET A 272 -12.22 -8.45 5.36
N GLU A 273 -11.46 -9.46 4.93
CA GLU A 273 -11.88 -10.34 3.84
C GLU A 273 -13.09 -11.19 4.24
N GLN A 274 -13.13 -11.68 5.48
CA GLN A 274 -14.29 -12.41 6.01
C GLN A 274 -15.52 -11.50 6.10
N GLU A 275 -15.36 -10.27 6.60
CA GLU A 275 -16.45 -9.28 6.62
C GLU A 275 -16.96 -8.95 5.22
N ARG A 276 -16.06 -8.77 4.24
CA ARG A 276 -16.43 -8.51 2.84
C ARG A 276 -17.23 -9.67 2.26
N LYS A 277 -16.77 -10.91 2.44
CA LYS A 277 -17.49 -12.12 1.99
C LYS A 277 -18.86 -12.25 2.66
N ALA A 278 -18.97 -11.90 3.94
CA ALA A 278 -20.24 -11.89 4.65
C ALA A 278 -21.20 -10.84 4.08
N ARG A 279 -20.74 -9.61 3.86
CA ARG A 279 -21.55 -8.54 3.24
C ARG A 279 -21.97 -8.88 1.81
N GLU A 280 -21.07 -9.39 0.97
CA GLU A 280 -21.40 -9.84 -0.40
C GLU A 280 -22.46 -10.96 -0.38
N LYS A 281 -22.38 -11.87 0.58
CA LYS A 281 -23.38 -12.93 0.76
C LYS A 281 -24.73 -12.36 1.21
N GLU A 282 -24.73 -11.44 2.17
CA GLU A 282 -25.95 -10.76 2.63
C GLU A 282 -26.61 -9.93 1.52
N GLU A 283 -25.83 -9.17 0.75
CA GLU A 283 -26.31 -8.40 -0.40
C GLU A 283 -26.89 -9.32 -1.47
N LYS A 284 -26.23 -10.45 -1.76
CA LYS A 284 -26.75 -11.47 -2.68
C LYS A 284 -28.04 -12.09 -2.18
N GLU A 285 -28.12 -12.45 -0.89
CA GLU A 285 -29.35 -12.97 -0.30
C GLU A 285 -30.48 -11.94 -0.31
N GLN A 286 -30.18 -10.66 -0.05
CA GLN A 286 -31.15 -9.57 -0.14
C GLN A 286 -31.62 -9.35 -1.58
N ALA A 287 -30.72 -9.38 -2.56
CA ALA A 287 -31.06 -9.30 -3.98
C ALA A 287 -31.95 -10.47 -4.41
N GLU A 288 -31.61 -11.71 -4.04
CA GLU A 288 -32.43 -12.89 -4.32
C GLU A 288 -33.80 -12.81 -3.63
N ARG A 289 -33.88 -12.32 -2.39
CA ARG A 289 -35.16 -12.10 -1.70
C ARG A 289 -35.99 -11.01 -2.39
N ALA A 290 -35.36 -9.93 -2.82
CA ALA A 290 -36.03 -8.84 -3.55
C ALA A 290 -36.56 -9.32 -4.91
N GLU A 291 -35.79 -10.15 -5.64
CA GLU A 291 -36.26 -10.78 -6.88
C GLU A 291 -37.42 -11.74 -6.63
N ARG A 292 -37.33 -12.61 -5.60
CA ARG A 292 -38.44 -13.49 -5.23
C ARG A 292 -39.68 -12.71 -4.83
N ALA A 293 -39.54 -11.65 -4.03
CA ALA A 293 -40.65 -10.78 -3.66
C ALA A 293 -41.27 -10.10 -4.88
N LYS A 294 -40.45 -9.59 -5.80
CA LYS A 294 -40.92 -9.00 -7.06
C LYS A 294 -41.65 -10.02 -7.93
N ALA A 295 -41.16 -11.26 -8.01
CA ALA A 295 -41.82 -12.34 -8.73
C ALA A 295 -43.17 -12.74 -8.08
N LEU A 296 -43.26 -12.72 -6.74
CA LEU A 296 -44.53 -12.91 -6.02
C LEU A 296 -45.50 -11.73 -6.17
N PHE A 297 -44.99 -10.50 -6.36
CA PHE A 297 -45.80 -9.28 -6.55
C PHE A 297 -46.07 -8.93 -8.02
N MET A 298 -45.64 -9.74 -8.99
CA MET A 298 -46.06 -9.60 -10.39
C MET A 298 -47.49 -10.12 -10.56
N ASP A 299 -48.42 -9.16 -10.53
CA ASP A 299 -49.81 -9.10 -11.01
C ASP A 299 -50.71 -10.35 -10.76
N PRO A 300 -51.73 -10.28 -9.88
CA PRO A 300 -52.84 -11.22 -9.98
C PRO A 300 -53.50 -10.94 -11.33
N GLY A 301 -53.28 -11.82 -12.30
CA GLY A 301 -53.74 -11.64 -13.68
C GLY A 301 -55.28 -11.55 -13.81
N PRO A 302 -55.84 -11.84 -15.00
CA PRO A 302 -57.26 -11.61 -15.34
C PRO A 302 -58.29 -12.17 -14.34
N GLN A 303 -57.88 -13.10 -13.48
CA GLN A 303 -58.67 -13.69 -12.42
C GLN A 303 -59.22 -12.66 -11.41
N TRP A 304 -58.45 -11.63 -11.03
CA TRP A 304 -58.93 -10.61 -10.09
C TRP A 304 -60.06 -9.74 -10.70
N ASP A 305 -59.96 -9.43 -11.99
CA ASP A 305 -60.98 -8.70 -12.73
C ASP A 305 -62.23 -9.56 -12.99
N VAL A 306 -62.04 -10.87 -13.24
CA VAL A 306 -63.15 -11.83 -13.35
C VAL A 306 -63.86 -12.03 -12.02
N ASP A 307 -63.13 -12.13 -10.90
CA ASP A 307 -63.71 -12.29 -9.57
C ASP A 307 -64.46 -11.01 -9.12
N LYS A 308 -63.93 -9.82 -9.46
CA LYS A 308 -64.67 -8.55 -9.28
C LYS A 308 -65.94 -8.49 -10.12
N ALA A 309 -65.88 -8.93 -11.38
CA ALA A 309 -67.05 -8.95 -12.26
C ALA A 309 -68.11 -9.94 -11.74
N PHE A 310 -67.71 -11.12 -11.28
CA PHE A 310 -68.61 -12.11 -10.67
C PHE A 310 -69.28 -11.58 -9.39
N VAL A 311 -68.52 -10.90 -8.52
CA VAL A 311 -69.09 -10.31 -7.30
C VAL A 311 -70.08 -9.17 -7.64
N GLN A 312 -69.77 -8.34 -8.63
CA GLN A 312 -70.72 -7.30 -9.08
C GLN A 312 -71.98 -7.89 -9.73
N ASP A 313 -71.85 -8.94 -10.53
CA ASP A 313 -72.97 -9.62 -11.17
C ASP A 313 -73.85 -10.33 -10.13
N SER A 314 -73.24 -10.94 -9.11
CA SER A 314 -73.95 -11.54 -7.97
C SER A 314 -74.74 -10.52 -7.18
N ILE A 315 -74.15 -9.35 -6.89
CA ILE A 315 -74.83 -8.25 -6.17
C ILE A 315 -75.96 -7.64 -7.01
N GLN A 316 -75.80 -7.54 -8.34
CA GLN A 316 -76.87 -7.06 -9.23
C GLN A 316 -78.00 -8.08 -9.37
N THR A 317 -77.68 -9.38 -9.40
CA THR A 317 -78.66 -10.46 -9.45
C THR A 317 -79.45 -10.53 -8.16
N GLU A 318 -78.81 -10.42 -6.98
CA GLU A 318 -79.51 -10.33 -5.69
C GLU A 318 -80.38 -9.07 -5.59
N GLN A 319 -79.94 -7.94 -6.15
CA GLN A 319 -80.75 -6.72 -6.20
C GLN A 319 -81.93 -6.82 -7.19
N GLN A 320 -81.79 -7.56 -8.28
CA GLN A 320 -82.86 -7.86 -9.24
C GLN A 320 -83.86 -8.88 -8.69
N GLU A 321 -83.40 -9.92 -8.00
CA GLU A 321 -84.26 -10.90 -7.32
C GLU A 321 -85.02 -10.24 -6.15
N ALA A 322 -84.38 -9.34 -5.40
CA ALA A 322 -85.04 -8.55 -4.35
C ALA A 322 -86.04 -7.51 -4.89
N SER A 323 -85.91 -7.10 -6.16
CA SER A 323 -86.87 -6.20 -6.82
C SER A 323 -87.96 -6.95 -7.60
N GLN A 324 -87.73 -8.18 -8.08
CA GLN A 324 -88.76 -9.08 -8.62
C GLN A 324 -89.63 -9.72 -7.53
N ALA A 325 -89.06 -10.05 -6.37
CA ALA A 325 -89.85 -10.53 -5.22
C ALA A 325 -90.77 -9.46 -4.60
N LYS A 326 -90.61 -8.19 -4.98
CA LYS A 326 -91.51 -7.07 -4.59
C LYS A 326 -92.67 -6.84 -5.56
N VAL A 327 -92.75 -7.51 -6.71
CA VAL A 327 -93.82 -7.32 -7.71
C VAL A 327 -94.93 -8.37 -7.60
N ASP A 328 -94.68 -9.55 -7.02
CA ASP A 328 -95.67 -10.65 -6.87
C ASP A 328 -96.20 -10.85 -5.44
N GLY A 329 -96.50 -9.76 -4.72
CA GLY A 329 -97.00 -9.84 -3.34
C GLY A 329 -97.96 -8.74 -2.95
N VAL A 330 -99.20 -8.75 -3.46
CA VAL A 330 -100.33 -8.01 -2.87
C VAL A 330 -101.38 -9.00 -2.39
N THR A 331 -101.42 -9.25 -1.08
CA THR A 331 -102.62 -9.24 -0.19
C THR A 331 -102.30 -9.90 1.16
N GLY A 332 -102.75 -9.27 2.26
CA GLY A 332 -103.08 -9.98 3.51
C GLY A 332 -102.25 -9.61 4.74
N ALA A 333 -102.91 -9.08 5.76
CA ALA A 333 -102.39 -8.42 6.96
C ALA A 333 -102.16 -9.33 8.19
N ALA A 334 -101.37 -8.77 9.14
CA ALA A 334 -101.40 -8.94 10.63
C ALA A 334 -100.90 -10.29 11.20
N GLU A 335 -100.17 -10.45 12.32
CA GLU A 335 -99.94 -9.66 13.55
C GLU A 335 -98.55 -9.94 14.19
N ALA A 336 -98.10 -8.94 14.96
CA ALA A 336 -97.17 -8.83 16.11
C ALA A 336 -96.36 -10.02 16.70
N ARG A 337 -95.08 -9.72 17.01
CA ARG A 337 -94.38 -9.73 18.34
C ARG A 337 -92.86 -9.85 18.11
N ASP A 338 -92.08 -8.77 18.23
CA ASP A 338 -91.43 -8.24 19.45
C ASP A 338 -90.36 -9.17 20.06
N SER A 339 -89.09 -8.84 19.80
CA SER A 339 -88.05 -8.74 20.83
C SER A 339 -86.80 -8.09 20.25
N GLN A 340 -86.63 -6.82 20.64
CA GLN A 340 -85.40 -6.05 20.57
C GLN A 340 -84.27 -6.78 21.29
N ASP A 341 -83.06 -6.74 20.74
CA ASP A 341 -81.95 -6.32 21.58
C ASP A 341 -80.90 -5.53 20.78
N SER A 342 -80.48 -4.45 21.40
CA SER A 342 -79.80 -3.31 20.83
C SER A 342 -78.66 -2.91 21.76
N ALA A 343 -77.45 -2.75 21.22
CA ALA A 343 -76.43 -1.80 21.69
C ALA A 343 -75.22 -1.92 20.75
N SER A 344 -74.84 -0.98 19.87
CA SER A 344 -74.37 0.41 20.05
C SER A 344 -73.37 0.54 21.20
N GLY A 345 -72.11 0.97 21.06
CA GLY A 345 -71.29 1.61 20.03
C GLY A 345 -69.88 1.80 20.65
N PRO A 346 -69.13 2.90 20.42
CA PRO A 346 -68.75 3.54 19.17
C PRO A 346 -67.22 3.77 19.02
N VAL A 347 -66.78 3.82 17.76
CA VAL A 347 -65.93 4.83 17.07
C VAL A 347 -64.87 5.66 17.84
N ALA A 348 -63.60 5.45 17.41
CA ALA A 348 -62.49 6.37 17.07
C ALA A 348 -62.04 7.53 17.98
N ALA A 349 -60.71 7.64 18.15
CA ALA A 349 -59.92 8.83 17.81
C ALA A 349 -58.40 8.57 17.89
N SER A 350 -57.67 8.85 16.81
CA SER A 350 -56.30 9.39 16.86
C SER A 350 -56.41 10.87 16.44
N PRO A 351 -55.56 11.81 16.91
CA PRO A 351 -54.30 12.03 16.19
C PRO A 351 -53.12 12.74 16.92
N LYS A 352 -51.92 12.53 16.36
CA LYS A 352 -50.86 13.52 16.02
C LYS A 352 -49.73 13.86 17.02
N PRO A 353 -48.58 14.37 16.50
CA PRO A 353 -47.22 14.07 16.94
C PRO A 353 -46.53 15.26 17.62
N SER A 354 -45.36 15.02 18.22
CA SER A 354 -44.44 16.08 18.63
C SER A 354 -43.18 16.06 17.74
N VAL A 355 -42.80 17.27 17.33
CA VAL A 355 -41.68 17.57 16.44
C VAL A 355 -40.73 18.51 17.19
N ASN A 356 -39.42 18.30 17.00
CA ASN A 356 -38.29 19.24 17.11
C ASN A 356 -37.92 19.87 18.45
N ALA A 357 -36.64 19.73 18.82
CA ALA A 357 -35.68 20.85 18.75
C ALA A 357 -34.23 20.41 19.06
N ALA A 358 -33.31 20.85 18.22
CA ALA A 358 -31.87 21.04 18.47
C ALA A 358 -31.52 22.48 18.01
N PRO A 359 -30.30 22.99 18.20
CA PRO A 359 -29.48 23.07 19.42
C PRO A 359 -29.13 24.55 19.75
N LEU A 360 -28.54 24.81 20.93
CA LEU A 360 -27.94 26.11 21.27
C LEU A 360 -26.56 25.93 21.90
N VAL A 361 -25.57 26.54 21.25
CA VAL A 361 -24.23 26.90 21.75
C VAL A 361 -24.21 28.43 21.84
N PRO A 362 -23.71 29.03 22.94
CA PRO A 362 -22.39 29.71 22.96
C PRO A 362 -21.69 29.56 24.33
N GLY A 363 -20.40 29.71 24.59
CA GLY A 363 -19.20 30.19 23.89
C GLY A 363 -18.12 30.46 24.97
N SER A 364 -16.84 30.41 24.57
CA SER A 364 -15.63 31.01 25.18
C SER A 364 -15.21 30.72 26.64
N GLN A 365 -14.03 30.11 26.81
CA GLN A 365 -12.79 30.77 27.27
C GLN A 365 -11.57 30.10 26.65
#